data_AF-A0A0P9UN24-F1
#
_entry.id   AF-A0A0P9UN24-F1
#
_cell.length_a   1.000
_cell.length_b   1.000
_cell.length_c   1.000
_cell.angle_alpha   90.00
_cell.angle_beta   90.00
_cell.angle_gamma   90.00
#
_symmetry.space_group_name_H-M   'P 1'
#
loop_
_entity.id
_entity.type
_entity.pdbx_description
1 polymer ?
#
loop_
_entity_poly.entity_id
_entity_poly.type
_entity_poly.pdbx_seq_one_letter_code
_entity_poly.pdbx_strand_id
1 'polypeptide(L)'
;MVKALDYFQEKGWIELESKQMTEVYSVLRSDFDPQALSVELHDYFAHHEATEVARIHAMLEVFSSDQCLTHRLARYFGDYNAPEQCGHCSVCHGQIAHLPQPPALEPLDNRDFQQVCGDFIHKHQDFTGQPPSAECLTRFLCGISVPLFTRLKARATSGFALLEDYPYAQVRAWVQAML
;
A
#
# COMPACT_ATOMS: atom_id res chain seq x y z
N MET A 1 12.81 -11.30 -43.12
CA MET A 1 11.77 -10.25 -43.26
C MET A 1 12.32 -8.86 -42.95
N VAL A 2 12.92 -8.62 -41.79
CA VAL A 2 13.43 -7.28 -41.38
C VAL A 2 14.38 -6.64 -42.42
N LYS A 3 15.41 -7.37 -42.90
CA LYS A 3 16.36 -6.85 -43.93
C LYS A 3 15.73 -6.40 -45.25
N ALA A 4 14.61 -7.01 -45.67
CA ALA A 4 13.96 -6.64 -46.93
C ALA A 4 13.15 -5.34 -46.78
N LEU A 5 12.57 -5.13 -45.60
CA LEU A 5 11.83 -3.92 -45.25
C LEU A 5 12.80 -2.74 -45.08
N ASP A 6 13.95 -2.95 -44.44
CA ASP A 6 15.01 -1.93 -44.32
C ASP A 6 15.53 -1.50 -45.70
N TYR A 7 15.80 -2.45 -46.60
CA TYR A 7 16.26 -2.18 -47.96
C TYR A 7 15.24 -1.36 -48.78
N PHE A 8 13.94 -1.61 -48.61
CA PHE A 8 12.90 -0.83 -49.29
C PHE A 8 12.75 0.58 -48.72
N GLN A 9 12.96 0.76 -47.42
CA GLN A 9 13.02 2.08 -46.81
C GLN A 9 14.25 2.88 -47.30
N GLU A 10 15.43 2.25 -47.39
CA GLU A 10 16.64 2.88 -47.93
C GLU A 10 16.48 3.32 -49.40
N LYS A 11 15.67 2.61 -50.19
CA LYS A 11 15.33 2.98 -51.57
C LYS A 11 14.23 4.04 -51.66
N GLY A 12 13.65 4.47 -50.54
CA GLY A 12 12.54 5.41 -50.50
C GLY A 12 11.23 4.86 -51.08
N TRP A 13 11.11 3.53 -51.17
CA TRP A 13 9.91 2.87 -51.71
C TRP A 13 8.82 2.68 -50.66
N ILE A 14 9.21 2.65 -49.39
CA ILE A 14 8.30 2.61 -48.24
C ILE A 14 8.82 3.53 -47.15
N GLU A 15 7.92 4.10 -46.35
CA GLU A 15 8.24 4.83 -45.12
C GLU A 15 7.82 3.94 -43.94
N LEU A 16 8.77 3.60 -43.07
CA LEU A 16 8.52 2.77 -41.90
C LEU A 16 8.28 3.69 -40.68
N GLU A 17 7.04 3.76 -40.22
CA GLU A 17 6.69 4.43 -38.96
C GLU A 17 6.80 3.44 -37.78
N SER A 18 7.70 3.71 -36.82
CA SER A 18 7.84 2.92 -35.59
C SER A 18 6.82 3.29 -34.51
N LYS A 19 5.54 3.45 -34.87
CA LYS A 19 4.48 3.74 -33.89
C LYS A 19 4.25 2.49 -33.03
N GLN A 20 4.38 2.63 -31.71
CA GLN A 20 3.99 1.56 -30.79
C GLN A 20 2.54 1.15 -31.07
N MET A 21 2.30 -0.16 -31.12
CA MET A 21 0.97 -0.72 -31.35
C MET A 21 0.10 -0.37 -30.13
N THR A 22 -0.90 0.49 -30.31
CA THR A 22 -1.90 0.77 -29.28
C THR A 22 -2.93 -0.35 -29.30
N GLU A 23 -2.91 -1.21 -28.29
CA GLU A 23 -3.96 -2.21 -28.09
C GLU A 23 -5.25 -1.51 -27.64
N VAL A 24 -6.28 -1.58 -28.49
CA VAL A 24 -7.61 -1.05 -28.17
C VAL A 24 -8.47 -2.21 -27.68
N TYR A 25 -8.90 -2.12 -26.43
CA TYR A 25 -9.79 -3.11 -25.81
C TYR A 25 -11.25 -2.66 -25.93
N SER A 26 -12.16 -3.60 -26.15
CA SER A 26 -13.61 -3.38 -26.08
C SER A 26 -14.23 -4.21 -24.97
N VAL A 27 -15.23 -3.65 -24.29
CA VAL A 27 -15.99 -4.38 -23.27
C VAL A 27 -16.97 -5.31 -23.99
N LEU A 28 -16.70 -6.61 -23.96
CA LEU A 28 -17.55 -7.62 -24.62
C LEU A 28 -18.83 -7.92 -23.83
N ARG A 29 -18.79 -7.74 -22.51
CA ARG A 29 -19.88 -8.01 -21.58
C ARG A 29 -20.03 -6.84 -20.62
N SER A 30 -21.09 -6.08 -20.80
CA SER A 30 -21.48 -4.95 -19.93
C SER A 30 -22.66 -5.31 -19.02
N ASP A 31 -23.10 -6.57 -19.03
CA ASP A 31 -24.22 -7.11 -18.25
C ASP A 31 -23.82 -7.49 -16.82
N PHE A 32 -22.97 -6.70 -16.18
CA PHE A 32 -22.59 -6.89 -14.78
C PHE A 32 -23.19 -5.79 -13.92
N ASP A 33 -23.44 -6.11 -12.64
CA ASP A 33 -23.83 -5.12 -11.64
C ASP A 33 -22.57 -4.37 -11.17
N PRO A 34 -22.41 -3.07 -11.49
CA PRO A 34 -21.23 -2.32 -11.09
C PRO A 34 -21.12 -2.18 -9.57
N GLN A 35 -22.25 -2.14 -8.86
CA GLN A 35 -22.25 -2.01 -7.41
C GLN A 35 -21.75 -3.29 -6.76
N ALA A 36 -22.28 -4.44 -7.16
CA ALA A 36 -21.83 -5.74 -6.66
C ALA A 36 -20.33 -5.96 -6.95
N LEU A 37 -19.89 -5.67 -8.18
CA LEU A 37 -18.48 -5.79 -8.56
C LEU A 37 -17.57 -4.84 -7.76
N SER A 38 -18.04 -3.63 -7.48
CA SER A 38 -17.25 -2.67 -6.68
C SER A 38 -17.01 -3.16 -5.25
N VAL A 39 -18.02 -3.80 -4.64
CA VAL A 39 -17.91 -4.39 -3.30
C VAL A 39 -16.96 -5.58 -3.33
N GLU A 40 -17.12 -6.49 -4.29
CA GLU A 40 -16.23 -7.65 -4.46
C GLU A 40 -14.77 -7.23 -4.61
N LEU A 41 -14.48 -6.27 -5.49
CA LEU A 41 -13.13 -5.76 -5.69
C LEU A 41 -12.60 -5.08 -4.43
N HIS A 42 -13.43 -4.29 -3.75
CA HIS A 42 -13.03 -3.64 -2.50
C HIS A 42 -12.62 -4.67 -1.44
N ASP A 43 -13.46 -5.68 -1.21
CA ASP A 43 -13.21 -6.74 -0.22
C ASP A 43 -11.95 -7.54 -0.57
N TYR A 44 -11.76 -7.87 -1.85
CA TYR A 44 -10.56 -8.53 -2.34
C TYR A 44 -9.29 -7.71 -2.03
N PHE A 45 -9.29 -6.41 -2.36
CA PHE A 45 -8.14 -5.55 -2.10
C PHE A 45 -7.89 -5.32 -0.60
N ALA A 46 -8.95 -5.17 0.20
CA ALA A 46 -8.83 -5.04 1.65
C ALA A 46 -8.24 -6.30 2.29
N HIS A 47 -8.69 -7.48 1.85
CA HIS A 47 -8.13 -8.76 2.30
C HIS A 47 -6.67 -8.93 1.88
N HIS A 48 -6.34 -8.56 0.65
CA HIS A 48 -4.96 -8.61 0.16
C HIS A 48 -4.04 -7.65 0.93
N GLU A 49 -4.49 -6.43 1.21
CA GLU A 49 -3.77 -5.46 2.05
C GLU A 49 -3.44 -6.07 3.42
N ALA A 50 -4.44 -6.63 4.11
CA ALA A 50 -4.24 -7.23 5.43
C ALA A 50 -3.24 -8.41 5.37
N THR A 51 -3.34 -9.25 4.35
CA THR A 51 -2.47 -10.43 4.16
C THR A 51 -1.02 -10.02 3.89
N GLU A 52 -0.79 -9.05 3.00
CA GLU A 52 0.56 -8.60 2.67
C GLU A 52 1.22 -7.86 3.84
N VAL A 53 0.45 -7.04 4.58
CA VAL A 53 0.95 -6.41 5.81
C VAL A 53 1.34 -7.48 6.83
N ALA A 54 0.50 -8.50 7.06
CA ALA A 54 0.82 -9.59 7.96
C ALA A 54 2.08 -10.37 7.51
N ARG A 55 2.22 -10.59 6.20
CA ARG A 55 3.39 -11.26 5.62
C ARG A 55 4.68 -10.47 5.82
N ILE A 56 4.66 -9.14 5.70
CA ILE A 56 5.82 -8.28 6.00
C ILE A 56 6.21 -8.41 7.48
N HIS A 57 5.23 -8.36 8.40
CA HIS A 57 5.50 -8.54 9.82
C HIS A 57 6.10 -9.92 10.13
N ALA A 58 5.54 -10.99 9.56
CA ALA A 58 6.07 -12.35 9.70
C ALA A 58 7.52 -12.45 9.18
N MET A 59 7.85 -11.78 8.07
CA MET A 59 9.22 -11.72 7.55
C MET A 59 10.16 -11.01 8.52
N LEU A 60 9.76 -9.85 9.07
CA LEU A 60 10.56 -9.12 10.04
C LEU A 60 10.80 -9.93 11.31
N GLU A 61 9.77 -10.61 11.82
CA GLU A 61 9.87 -11.50 12.98
C GLU A 61 10.84 -12.66 12.75
N VAL A 62 10.90 -13.21 11.53
CA VAL A 62 11.89 -14.24 11.17
C VAL A 62 13.30 -13.66 11.29
N PHE A 63 13.56 -12.49 10.71
CA PHE A 63 14.90 -11.92 10.71
C PHE A 63 15.38 -11.43 12.08
N SER A 64 14.48 -10.95 12.93
CA SER A 64 14.80 -10.50 14.28
C SER A 64 14.69 -11.61 15.34
N SER A 65 14.67 -12.89 14.93
CA SER A 65 14.50 -14.02 15.83
C SER A 65 15.77 -14.38 16.59
N ASP A 66 15.60 -14.86 17.81
CA ASP A 66 16.60 -15.61 18.58
C ASP A 66 16.60 -17.13 18.28
N GLN A 67 15.71 -17.60 17.39
CA GLN A 67 15.62 -18.99 16.95
C GLN A 67 16.25 -19.20 15.57
N CYS A 68 16.61 -20.45 15.26
CA CYS A 68 17.21 -20.82 13.98
C CYS A 68 16.33 -20.39 12.79
N LEU A 69 16.89 -19.54 11.91
CA LEU A 69 16.19 -19.00 10.75
C LEU A 69 15.73 -20.11 9.79
N THR A 70 16.60 -21.08 9.52
CA THR A 70 16.30 -22.20 8.60
C THR A 70 15.16 -23.07 9.14
N HIS A 71 15.15 -23.36 10.44
CA HIS A 71 14.06 -24.11 11.08
C HIS A 71 12.72 -23.38 10.93
N ARG A 72 12.70 -22.07 11.20
CA ARG A 72 11.49 -21.25 11.08
C ARG A 72 10.98 -21.16 9.64
N LEU A 73 11.90 -20.97 8.67
CA LEU A 73 11.55 -20.93 7.25
C LEU A 73 11.00 -22.27 6.77
N ALA A 74 11.65 -23.39 7.13
CA ALA A 74 11.17 -24.72 6.79
C ALA A 74 9.73 -24.93 7.29
N ARG A 75 9.47 -24.61 8.57
CA ARG A 75 8.13 -24.70 9.17
C ARG A 75 7.10 -23.82 8.46
N TYR A 76 7.47 -22.59 8.08
CA TYR A 76 6.61 -21.68 7.34
C TYR A 76 6.18 -22.26 5.97
N PHE A 77 7.09 -22.96 5.28
CA PHE A 77 6.81 -23.66 4.02
C PHE A 77 6.27 -25.09 4.21
N GLY A 78 5.91 -25.49 5.44
CA GLY A 78 5.27 -26.77 5.75
C GLY A 78 6.24 -27.94 5.97
N ASP A 79 7.54 -27.70 6.05
CA ASP A 79 8.54 -28.70 6.44
C ASP A 79 8.77 -28.69 7.95
N TYR A 80 8.20 -29.68 8.63
CA TYR A 80 8.32 -29.88 10.07
C TYR A 80 9.48 -30.79 10.49
N ASN A 81 10.26 -31.31 9.53
CA ASN A 81 11.36 -32.24 9.81
C ASN A 81 12.72 -31.53 9.91
N ALA A 82 12.78 -30.23 9.60
CA ALA A 82 14.00 -29.46 9.70
C ALA A 82 14.54 -29.42 11.14
N PRO A 83 15.87 -29.55 11.34
CA PRO A 83 16.46 -29.53 12.67
C PRO A 83 16.19 -28.19 13.37
N GLU A 84 16.00 -28.21 14.70
CA GLU A 84 15.81 -27.00 15.50
C GLU A 84 17.01 -26.04 15.42
N GLN A 85 18.20 -26.57 15.15
CA GLN A 85 19.43 -25.80 14.92
C GLN A 85 20.11 -26.30 13.65
N CYS A 86 20.15 -25.46 12.60
CA CYS A 86 20.79 -25.82 11.32
C CYS A 86 22.32 -25.73 11.35
N GLY A 87 22.90 -25.03 12.33
CA GLY A 87 24.36 -24.86 12.47
C GLY A 87 25.02 -23.89 11.49
N HIS A 88 24.27 -23.30 10.55
CA HIS A 88 24.85 -22.44 9.50
C HIS A 88 24.15 -21.07 9.31
N CYS A 89 23.06 -20.79 10.04
CA CYS A 89 22.43 -19.47 10.01
C CYS A 89 23.07 -18.52 11.02
N SER A 90 22.86 -17.21 10.84
CA SER A 90 23.43 -16.18 11.71
C SER A 90 23.09 -16.40 13.19
N VAL A 91 21.84 -16.78 13.49
CA VAL A 91 21.39 -17.08 14.86
C VAL A 91 22.12 -18.27 15.47
N CYS A 92 22.30 -19.36 14.71
CA CYS A 92 23.09 -20.51 15.16
C CYS A 92 24.57 -20.16 15.39
N HIS A 93 25.07 -19.08 14.78
CA HIS A 93 26.41 -18.55 14.97
C HIS A 93 26.45 -17.46 16.06
N GLY A 94 25.35 -17.22 16.77
CA GLY A 94 25.25 -16.19 17.82
C GLY A 94 25.12 -14.75 17.30
N GLN A 95 24.85 -14.57 16.01
CA GLN A 95 24.69 -13.29 15.34
C GLN A 95 23.21 -12.97 15.10
N ILE A 96 22.53 -12.51 16.14
CA ILE A 96 21.12 -12.13 16.07
C ILE A 96 20.99 -10.71 15.50
N ALA A 97 20.12 -10.53 14.51
CA ALA A 97 19.84 -9.20 13.96
C ALA A 97 18.82 -8.46 14.84
N HIS A 98 19.10 -7.19 15.12
CA HIS A 98 18.19 -6.31 15.85
C HIS A 98 17.73 -5.18 14.94
N LEU A 99 16.41 -5.08 14.75
CA LEU A 99 15.82 -3.97 14.00
C LEU A 99 15.88 -2.69 14.85
N PRO A 100 16.24 -1.53 14.26
CA PRO A 100 16.25 -0.27 14.99
C PRO A 100 14.83 0.08 15.42
N GLN A 101 14.68 0.58 16.65
CA GLN A 101 13.39 1.10 17.09
C GLN A 101 13.08 2.42 16.38
N PRO A 102 11.83 2.64 15.95
CA PRO A 102 11.42 3.93 15.44
C PRO A 102 11.56 5.00 16.55
N PRO A 103 11.74 6.28 16.18
CA PRO A 103 11.77 7.37 17.14
C PRO A 103 10.48 7.38 17.98
N ALA A 104 10.60 7.73 19.25
CA ALA A 104 9.43 7.89 20.12
C ALA A 104 8.58 9.06 19.62
N LEU A 105 7.32 8.77 19.32
CA LEU A 105 6.33 9.76 18.92
C LEU A 105 5.40 10.05 20.09
N GLU A 106 4.87 11.26 20.13
CA GLU A 106 3.87 11.63 21.14
C GLU A 106 2.59 10.78 20.94
N PRO A 107 1.97 10.25 22.03
CA PRO A 107 0.73 9.49 21.94
C PRO A 107 -0.37 10.26 21.19
N LEU A 108 -1.10 9.56 20.31
CA LEU A 108 -2.20 10.15 19.55
C LEU A 108 -3.34 10.65 20.46
N ASP A 109 -3.52 10.02 21.63
CA ASP A 109 -4.54 10.41 22.61
C ASP A 109 -4.32 11.81 23.20
N ASN A 110 -3.10 12.35 23.11
CA ASN A 110 -2.81 13.72 23.52
C ASN A 110 -3.23 14.76 22.46
N ARG A 111 -3.58 14.32 21.26
CA ARG A 111 -3.92 15.22 20.15
C ARG A 111 -5.43 15.48 20.11
N ASP A 112 -5.79 16.73 19.84
CA ASP A 112 -7.18 17.12 19.65
C ASP A 112 -7.63 16.76 18.22
N PHE A 113 -8.56 15.81 18.12
CA PHE A 113 -9.11 15.35 16.85
C PHE A 113 -9.80 16.48 16.07
N GLN A 114 -10.56 17.35 16.74
CA GLN A 114 -11.25 18.44 16.07
C GLN A 114 -10.24 19.44 15.52
N GLN A 115 -9.19 19.75 16.28
CA GLN A 115 -8.15 20.68 15.84
C GLN A 115 -7.45 20.20 14.57
N VAL A 116 -7.19 18.90 14.43
CA VAL A 116 -6.40 18.37 13.31
C VAL A 116 -7.24 17.94 12.11
N CYS A 117 -8.53 17.61 12.31
CA CYS A 117 -9.40 17.11 11.24
C CYS A 117 -10.54 18.07 10.86
N GLY A 118 -10.93 18.99 11.75
CA GLY A 118 -12.18 19.76 11.64
C GLY A 118 -12.32 20.53 10.33
N ASP A 119 -11.28 21.27 9.94
CA ASP A 119 -11.28 22.05 8.69
C ASP A 119 -11.43 21.16 7.46
N PHE A 120 -10.80 19.99 7.46
CA PHE A 120 -10.93 19.03 6.36
C PHE A 120 -12.30 18.36 6.35
N ILE A 121 -12.85 17.99 7.50
CA ILE A 121 -14.20 17.41 7.63
C ILE A 121 -15.24 18.37 7.05
N HIS A 122 -15.22 19.64 7.45
CA HIS A 122 -16.14 20.64 6.91
C HIS A 122 -15.98 20.80 5.40
N LYS A 123 -14.74 20.95 4.91
CA LYS A 123 -14.47 21.10 3.48
C LYS A 123 -14.91 19.89 2.65
N HIS A 124 -14.74 18.69 3.19
CA HIS A 124 -15.21 17.47 2.55
C HIS A 124 -16.73 17.41 2.51
N GLN A 125 -17.39 17.76 3.61
CA GLN A 125 -18.85 17.79 3.71
C GLN A 125 -19.47 18.83 2.79
N ASP A 126 -18.89 20.03 2.68
CA ASP A 126 -19.35 21.07 1.75
C ASP A 126 -19.25 20.63 0.28
N PHE A 127 -18.23 19.84 -0.06
CA PHE A 127 -17.99 19.40 -1.44
C PHE A 127 -18.76 18.13 -1.83
N THR A 128 -18.93 17.18 -0.90
CA THR A 128 -19.52 15.86 -1.18
C THR A 128 -20.92 15.67 -0.61
N GLY A 129 -21.36 16.55 0.30
CA GLY A 129 -22.60 16.41 1.07
C GLY A 129 -22.51 15.42 2.23
N GLN A 130 -21.36 14.79 2.46
CA GLN A 130 -21.17 13.77 3.50
C GLN A 130 -19.84 13.95 4.25
N PRO A 131 -19.76 13.55 5.53
CA PRO A 131 -18.48 13.54 6.24
C PRO A 131 -17.50 12.54 5.59
N PRO A 132 -16.18 12.78 5.70
CA PRO A 132 -15.18 11.85 5.20
C PRO A 132 -15.19 10.54 6.00
N SER A 133 -14.86 9.42 5.34
CA SER A 133 -14.65 8.14 6.04
C SER A 133 -13.37 8.17 6.89
N ALA A 134 -13.24 7.19 7.80
CA ALA A 134 -12.04 7.00 8.59
C ALA A 134 -10.78 6.85 7.71
N GLU A 135 -10.85 6.10 6.61
CA GLU A 135 -9.76 5.91 5.66
C GLU A 135 -9.40 7.21 4.94
N CYS A 136 -10.40 8.04 4.61
CA CYS A 136 -10.18 9.34 3.99
C CYS A 136 -9.40 10.27 4.94
N LEU A 137 -9.83 10.35 6.20
CA LEU A 137 -9.15 11.12 7.24
C LEU A 137 -7.76 10.59 7.56
N THR A 138 -7.60 9.27 7.64
CA THR A 138 -6.30 8.64 7.88
C THR A 138 -5.31 8.99 6.76
N ARG A 139 -5.74 8.88 5.49
CA ARG A 139 -4.91 9.27 4.34
C ARG A 139 -4.56 10.76 4.36
N PHE A 140 -5.48 11.61 4.77
CA PHE A 140 -5.24 13.05 4.94
C PHE A 140 -4.14 13.31 5.98
N LEU A 141 -4.26 12.72 7.17
CA LEU A 141 -3.32 12.89 8.28
C LEU A 141 -1.95 12.27 7.99
N CYS A 142 -1.89 11.14 7.30
CA CYS A 142 -0.65 10.48 6.89
C CYS A 142 -0.06 11.04 5.58
N GLY A 143 -0.65 12.09 4.98
CA GLY A 143 -0.13 12.72 3.76
C GLY A 143 -0.29 11.90 2.47
N ILE A 144 -1.10 10.84 2.49
CA ILE A 144 -1.35 9.95 1.35
C ILE A 144 -2.35 10.62 0.40
N SER A 145 -1.85 11.15 -0.71
CA SER A 145 -2.66 11.89 -1.68
C SER A 145 -3.59 10.97 -2.49
N VAL A 146 -4.88 11.30 -2.51
CA VAL A 146 -5.88 10.67 -3.39
C VAL A 146 -6.46 11.69 -4.40
N PRO A 147 -7.06 11.28 -5.53
CA PRO A 147 -7.58 12.22 -6.54
C PRO A 147 -8.53 13.29 -6.00
N LEU A 148 -9.34 12.93 -4.99
CA LEU A 148 -10.26 13.85 -4.32
C LEU A 148 -9.52 15.02 -3.63
N PHE A 149 -8.32 14.79 -3.08
CA PHE A 149 -7.58 15.79 -2.33
C PHE A 149 -7.11 16.96 -3.19
N THR A 150 -6.85 16.72 -4.47
CA THR A 150 -6.51 17.80 -5.42
C THR A 150 -7.70 18.73 -5.61
N ARG A 151 -8.92 18.18 -5.76
CA ARG A 151 -10.16 18.96 -5.90
C ARG A 151 -10.48 19.73 -4.62
N LEU A 152 -10.28 19.08 -3.47
CA LEU A 152 -10.47 19.69 -2.16
C LEU A 152 -9.31 20.60 -1.73
N LYS A 153 -8.24 20.77 -2.53
CA LYS A 153 -7.01 21.46 -2.09
C LYS A 153 -6.57 21.03 -0.68
N ALA A 154 -6.63 19.73 -0.38
CA ALA A 154 -6.46 19.21 0.98
C ALA A 154 -5.03 19.45 1.51
N ARG A 155 -4.03 19.46 0.62
CA ARG A 155 -2.63 19.74 0.98
C ARG A 155 -2.40 21.12 1.60
N ALA A 156 -3.30 22.06 1.35
CA ALA A 156 -3.26 23.40 1.94
C ALA A 156 -4.12 23.53 3.20
N THR A 157 -4.84 22.48 3.59
CA THR A 157 -5.64 22.43 4.81
C THR A 157 -4.74 22.03 5.99
N SER A 158 -4.91 22.69 7.12
CA SER A 158 -4.26 22.31 8.38
C SER A 158 -4.57 20.85 8.73
N GLY A 159 -3.54 20.12 9.18
CA GLY A 159 -3.65 18.69 9.51
C GLY A 159 -3.20 17.75 8.39
N PHE A 160 -3.06 18.22 7.14
CA PHE A 160 -2.53 17.38 6.07
C PHE A 160 -1.09 16.95 6.39
N ALA A 161 -0.81 15.66 6.29
CA ALA A 161 0.48 15.04 6.60
C ALA A 161 0.99 15.27 8.04
N LEU A 162 0.14 15.74 8.97
CA LEU A 162 0.55 16.02 10.35
C LEU A 162 1.05 14.77 11.10
N LEU A 163 0.60 13.58 10.70
CA LEU A 163 0.92 12.30 11.31
C LEU A 163 1.65 11.37 10.31
N GLU A 164 2.42 11.94 9.38
CA GLU A 164 3.15 11.15 8.36
C GLU A 164 4.20 10.19 8.94
N ASP A 165 4.78 10.53 10.10
CA ASP A 165 5.75 9.68 10.80
C ASP A 165 5.09 8.53 11.60
N TYR A 166 3.77 8.57 11.78
CA TYR A 166 3.05 7.58 12.58
C TYR A 166 2.68 6.34 11.75
N PRO A 167 2.68 5.13 12.35
CA PRO A 167 2.19 3.95 11.66
C PRO A 167 0.72 4.13 11.24
N TYR A 168 0.43 3.93 9.95
CA TYR A 168 -0.90 4.13 9.37
C TYR A 168 -2.01 3.43 10.15
N ALA A 169 -1.76 2.20 10.61
CA ALA A 169 -2.73 1.42 11.39
C ALA A 169 -3.09 2.09 12.74
N GLN A 170 -2.13 2.75 13.40
CA GLN A 170 -2.37 3.45 14.66
C GLN A 170 -3.21 4.72 14.42
N VAL A 171 -2.87 5.49 13.39
CA VAL A 171 -3.66 6.67 13.00
C VAL A 171 -5.08 6.26 12.61
N ARG A 172 -5.24 5.18 11.83
CA ARG A 172 -6.56 4.66 11.45
C ARG A 172 -7.40 4.28 12.66
N ALA A 173 -6.82 3.52 13.59
CA ALA A 173 -7.51 3.10 14.81
C ALA A 173 -7.92 4.30 15.69
N TRP A 174 -7.04 5.29 15.83
CA TRP A 174 -7.33 6.52 16.54
C TRP A 174 -8.46 7.31 15.87
N VAL A 175 -8.41 7.52 14.56
CA VAL A 175 -9.49 8.18 13.81
C VAL A 175 -10.81 7.41 13.95
N GLN A 176 -10.80 6.09 13.83
CA GLN A 176 -11.99 5.25 13.98
C GLN A 176 -12.61 5.35 15.37
N ALA A 177 -11.81 5.54 16.42
CA ALA A 177 -12.30 5.72 17.77
C ALA A 177 -12.95 7.10 18.02
N MET A 178 -12.72 8.07 17.13
CA MET A 178 -13.20 9.45 17.27
C MET A 178 -14.42 9.78 16.39
N LEU A 179 -14.76 8.90 15.43
CA LEU A 179 -15.92 9.02 14.55
C LEU A 179 -17.16 8.35 15.14
#